data_AF-A0A4J1ZC70-F1
#
_entry.id   AF-A0A4J1ZC70-F1
#
_cell.length_a   1.000
_cell.length_b   1.000
_cell.length_c   1.000
_cell.angle_alpha   90.00
_cell.angle_beta   90.00
_cell.angle_gamma   90.00
#
_symmetry.space_group_name_H-M   'P 1'
#
loop_
_entity.id
_entity.type
_entity.pdbx_description
1 polymer ?
#
loop_
_entity_poly.entity_id
_entity_poly.type
_entity_poly.pdbx_seq_one_letter_code
_entity_poly.pdbx_strand_id
1 'polypeptide(L)' 'MSKKDKKIEIQVADAKVNVGKDSFEGYTLTIGKKVIGEIAELDGQLAIIKNGNVDSFYKKLEKAVEILIENYNLAK' A
#
# COMPACT_ATOMS: atom_id res chain seq x y z
N MET A 1 -15.66 24.88 19.01
CA MET A 1 -14.52 24.08 18.54
C MET A 1 -14.88 23.45 17.20
N SER A 2 -14.44 24.02 16.07
CA SER A 2 -14.63 23.37 14.77
C SER A 2 -13.68 22.17 14.71
N LYS A 3 -14.24 20.96 14.78
CA LYS A 3 -13.51 19.74 14.38
C LYS A 3 -13.17 19.94 12.90
N LYS A 4 -11.94 20.38 12.62
CA LYS A 4 -11.43 20.48 11.25
C LYS A 4 -11.42 19.05 10.71
N ASP A 5 -12.29 18.74 9.76
CA ASP A 5 -12.25 17.46 9.05
C ASP A 5 -10.82 17.28 8.53
N LYS A 6 -10.07 16.35 9.14
CA LYS A 6 -8.76 15.98 8.65
C LYS A 6 -9.00 15.15 7.40
N LYS A 7 -9.07 15.82 6.25
CA LYS A 7 -9.03 15.15 4.95
C LYS A 7 -7.72 14.36 4.89
N ILE A 8 -7.83 13.05 4.81
CA ILE A 8 -6.69 12.15 4.62
C ILE A 8 -6.55 12.00 3.12
N GLU A 9 -5.48 12.55 2.56
CA GLU A 9 -5.12 12.34 1.17
C GLU A 9 -4.22 11.10 1.10
N ILE A 10 -4.65 10.11 0.34
CA ILE A 10 -3.87 8.91 0.03
C ILE A 10 -3.38 9.08 -1.40
N GLN A 11 -2.07 8.97 -1.59
CA GLN A 11 -1.44 9.01 -2.89
C GLN A 11 -0.96 7.61 -3.23
N VAL A 12 -1.34 7.14 -4.42
CA VAL A 12 -0.86 5.91 -5.04
C VAL A 12 0.05 6.33 -6.18
N ALA A 13 1.28 5.82 -6.20
CA ALA A 13 2.23 6.11 -7.27
C ALA A 13 2.86 4.81 -7.75
N ASP A 14 3.11 4.71 -9.06
CA ASP A 14 3.86 3.60 -9.65
C ASP A 14 5.28 3.57 -9.06
N ALA A 15 5.72 2.39 -8.65
CA ALA A 15 7.00 2.17 -8.00
C ALA A 15 7.55 0.78 -8.31
N LYS A 16 8.87 0.65 -8.22
CA LYS A 16 9.51 -0.67 -8.19
C LYS A 16 9.53 -1.15 -6.74
N VAL A 17 8.87 -2.27 -6.50
CA VAL A 17 8.75 -2.87 -5.17
C VAL A 17 9.66 -4.07 -5.07
N ASN A 18 10.46 -4.12 -4.01
CA ASN A 18 11.39 -5.21 -3.77
C ASN A 18 10.71 -6.33 -2.98
N VAL A 19 10.70 -7.53 -3.56
CA VAL A 19 10.17 -8.74 -2.96
C VAL A 19 11.30 -9.76 -2.85
N GLY A 20 11.81 -9.92 -1.63
CA GLY A 20 12.98 -10.73 -1.33
C GLY A 20 14.23 -10.13 -1.97
N LYS A 21 14.74 -10.81 -3.01
CA LYS A 21 15.92 -10.37 -3.78
C LYS A 21 15.56 -9.77 -5.14
N ASP A 22 14.31 -9.89 -5.55
CA ASP A 22 13.83 -9.49 -6.86
C ASP A 22 13.04 -8.18 -6.76
N SER A 23 13.04 -7.40 -7.83
CA SER A 23 12.26 -6.15 -7.93
C SER A 23 11.17 -6.33 -8.97
N PHE A 24 9.95 -5.96 -8.59
CA PHE A 24 8.77 -6.05 -9.44
C PHE A 24 8.18 -4.66 -9.66
N GLU A 25 7.44 -4.50 -10.75
CA GLU A 25 6.62 -3.31 -10.93
C GLU A 25 5.44 -3.35 -9.96
N GLY A 26 4.89 -2.19 -9.63
CA GLY A 26 3.85 -2.10 -8.62
C GLY A 26 3.59 -0.67 -8.19
N TYR A 27 3.09 -0.52 -6.97
CA TYR A 27 2.60 0.73 -6.43
C TYR A 27 3.07 0.95 -5.00
N THR A 28 3.38 2.20 -4.66
CA THR A 28 3.59 2.62 -3.29
C THR A 28 2.42 3.47 -2.84
N LEU A 29 1.88 3.17 -1.66
CA LEU A 29 0.84 3.96 -1.02
C LEU A 29 1.47 4.88 0.01
N THR A 30 1.13 6.16 -0.09
CA THR A 30 1.56 7.17 0.88
C THR A 30 0.39 7.96 1.43
N ILE A 31 0.46 8.29 2.72
CA ILE A 31 -0.43 9.25 3.37
C ILE A 31 0.42 10.44 3.80
N GLY A 32 0.23 11.56 3.10
CA GLY A 32 1.04 12.77 3.29
C GLY A 32 2.51 12.54 2.92
N LYS A 33 3.36 12.31 3.93
CA LYS A 33 4.81 12.03 3.74
C LYS A 33 5.23 10.63 4.19
N LYS A 34 4.28 9.81 4.64
CA LYS A 34 4.55 8.47 5.15
C LYS A 34 4.15 7.43 4.12
N VAL A 35 5.04 6.50 3.83
CA VAL A 35 4.70 5.25 3.13
C VAL A 35 3.92 4.38 4.11
N ILE A 36 2.71 3.97 3.72
CA ILE A 36 1.86 3.09 4.51
C ILE A 36 1.89 1.65 4.03
N GLY A 37 2.37 1.43 2.80
CA GLY A 37 2.56 0.09 2.24
C GLY A 37 3.00 0.13 0.79
N GLU A 38 3.40 -1.03 0.32
CA GLU A 38 3.84 -1.28 -1.04
C GLU A 38 3.06 -2.46 -1.62
N ILE A 39 2.79 -2.41 -2.92
CA ILE A 39 2.04 -3.43 -3.66
C ILE A 39 2.89 -3.81 -4.86
N ALA A 40 3.26 -5.07 -5.01
CA ALA A 40 3.94 -5.58 -6.19
C ALA A 40 2.93 -6.25 -7.14
N GLU A 41 3.10 -6.08 -8.44
CA GLU A 41 2.42 -6.88 -9.45
C GLU A 41 3.19 -8.18 -9.68
N LEU A 42 2.57 -9.29 -9.29
CA LEU A 42 3.11 -10.64 -9.37
C LEU A 42 2.09 -11.53 -10.08
N ASP A 43 2.48 -12.11 -11.22
CA ASP A 43 1.66 -13.06 -11.99
C ASP A 43 0.23 -12.56 -12.31
N GLY A 44 0.10 -11.26 -12.61
CA GLY A 44 -1.19 -10.62 -12.88
C GLY A 44 -2.07 -10.43 -11.65
N GLN A 45 -1.49 -10.54 -10.45
CA GLN A 45 -2.11 -10.24 -9.16
C GLN A 45 -1.34 -9.14 -8.44
N LEU A 46 -2.02 -8.49 -7.50
CA LEU A 46 -1.48 -7.41 -6.68
C LEU A 46 -1.15 -7.96 -5.30
N ALA A 47 0.15 -8.08 -5.02
CA ALA A 47 0.69 -8.59 -3.78
C ALA A 47 1.03 -7.43 -2.83
N ILE A 48 0.43 -7.40 -1.65
CA ILE A 48 0.88 -6.48 -0.59
C ILE A 48 2.23 -6.96 -0.09
N ILE A 49 3.19 -6.04 -0.03
CA ILE A 49 4.54 -6.31 0.44
C ILE A 49 4.74 -5.71 1.82
N LYS A 50 5.27 -6.53 2.73
CA LYS A 50 5.56 -6.16 4.12
C LYS A 50 6.92 -6.70 4.50
N ASN A 51 7.82 -5.81 4.93
CA ASN A 51 9.21 -6.14 5.25
C ASN A 51 9.91 -6.92 4.11
N GLY A 52 9.66 -6.55 2.87
CA GLY A 52 10.23 -7.19 1.68
C GLY A 52 9.71 -8.59 1.38
N ASN A 53 8.62 -9.05 2.02
CA ASN A 53 7.98 -10.32 1.72
C ASN A 53 6.52 -10.10 1.29
N VAL A 54 5.98 -11.02 0.51
CA VAL A 54 4.55 -11.01 0.18
C VAL A 54 3.75 -11.35 1.43
N ASP A 55 2.87 -10.44 1.82
CA ASP A 55 1.94 -10.62 2.94
C ASP A 55 0.64 -11.26 2.46
N SER A 56 0.07 -10.77 1.35
CA SER A 56 -1.20 -11.25 0.79
C SER A 56 -1.36 -10.87 -0.68
N PHE A 57 -2.15 -11.65 -1.42
CA PHE A 57 -2.47 -11.40 -2.84
C PHE A 57 -3.92 -10.96 -3.03
N TYR A 58 -4.11 -10.02 -3.95
CA TYR A 58 -5.40 -9.45 -4.29
C TYR A 58 -5.56 -9.35 -5.82
N LYS A 59 -6.79 -9.51 -6.30
CA LYS A 59 -7.13 -9.34 -7.72
C LYS A 59 -7.42 -7.90 -8.12
N LYS A 60 -7.66 -7.02 -7.14
CA LYS A 60 -8.05 -5.62 -7.35
C LYS A 60 -7.20 -4.70 -6.50
N LEU A 61 -6.73 -3.61 -7.10
CA LEU A 61 -5.92 -2.58 -6.43
C LEU A 61 -6.69 -1.92 -5.30
N GLU A 62 -7.96 -1.61 -5.53
CA GLU A 62 -8.86 -1.01 -4.53
C GLU A 62 -8.87 -1.80 -3.22
N LYS A 63 -8.93 -3.14 -3.31
CA LYS A 63 -8.96 -4.01 -2.15
C LYS A 63 -7.62 -4.06 -1.42
N ALA A 64 -6.51 -4.07 -2.16
CA ALA A 64 -5.18 -4.01 -1.56
C ALA A 64 -4.94 -2.67 -0.85
N VAL A 65 -5.40 -1.57 -1.48
CA VAL A 65 -5.33 -0.22 -0.92
C VAL A 65 -6.16 -0.09 0.36
N GLU A 66 -7.39 -0.59 0.36
CA GLU A 66 -8.30 -0.59 1.51
C GLU A 66 -7.65 -1.28 2.72
N ILE A 67 -7.10 -2.48 2.52
CA ILE A 67 -6.41 -3.24 3.57
C ILE A 67 -5.19 -2.48 4.12
N LEU A 68 -4.41 -1.82 3.26
CA LEU A 68 -3.27 -1.00 3.70
C LEU A 68 -3.71 0.18 4.57
N ILE A 69 -4.82 0.83 4.23
CA ILE A 69 -5.37 1.94 5.01
C ILE A 69 -5.94 1.46 6.35
N GLU A 70 -6.69 0.35 6.35
CA GLU A 70 -7.22 -0.26 7.58
C GLU A 70 -6.08 -0.63 8.55
N ASN A 71 -5.04 -1.30 8.04
CA ASN A 71 -3.86 -1.67 8.83
C ASN A 71 -3.13 -0.43 9.40
N TYR A 72 -3.02 0.65 8.63
CA TYR A 72 -2.44 1.89 9.11
C TYR A 72 -3.25 2.55 10.22
N ASN A 73 -4.59 2.49 10.14
CA ASN A 73 -5.47 3.07 11.16
C ASN A 73 -5.52 2.24 12.45
N LEU A 74 -5.41 0.91 12.34
CA LEU A 74 -5.39 0.00 13.49
C LEU A 74 -4.08 0.03 14.29
N ALA A 75 -2.97 0.46 13.67
CA ALA A 75 -1.68 0.59 14.34
C ALA A 75 -1.54 1.88 15.19
N LYS A 76 -2.62 2.63 15.39
CA LYS A 76 -2.62 3.95 16.02
C LYS A 76 -3.25 3.98 17.40
#